data_AF-A0A962YYS2-F1
#
_entry.id   AF-A0A962YYS2-F1
#
_cell.length_a   1.000
_cell.length_b   1.000
_cell.length_c   1.000
_cell.angle_alpha   90.00
_cell.angle_beta   90.00
_cell.angle_gamma   90.00
#
_symmetry.space_group_name_H-M   'P 1'
#
loop_
_entity.id
_entity.type
_entity.pdbx_description
1 polymer ?
#
loop_
_entity_poly.entity_id
_entity_poly.type
_entity_poly.pdbx_seq_one_letter_code
_entity_poly.pdbx_strand_id
1 'polypeptide(L)'
;MILILEKNTTHPQAQQLIERLENMGLKAVKEEKGGRIAIAIVSGIDAGTQEQHFSRLPHVEKVEQFSQQFKLAGKDLRDKKLIIDVKGKTIGGGELCVMAGPCSIENEEQIHRIAKSVKQSGAQFLRGGAFKPRTSPYDFQGLGEEGVRYLQEAARENDMVSVSEVMDLDQLEIALGKVDVFQVGARNMQNYTLLKELGKTQTPVMLKRGFAATYREFLNAAEYILNAGNPNVILCERGIRTFESYTRNTLDIGAVPALRELTHLPIIIDPSHGTGIRSMVAPMAYAGVAAGADGIMVEVHYDPDRSYSDAQQAISCEAFAEMMPKLE
;
A
#
# COMPACT_ATOMS: atom_id res chain seq x y z
N MET A 1 20.19 12.72 6.98
CA MET A 1 20.25 13.87 7.88
C MET A 1 18.86 14.44 8.09
N ILE A 2 18.54 14.76 9.33
CA ILE A 2 17.29 15.36 9.79
C ILE A 2 17.67 16.63 10.53
N LEU A 3 17.10 17.76 10.13
CA LEU A 3 17.27 19.04 10.79
C LEU A 3 16.07 19.28 11.70
N ILE A 4 16.29 19.23 13.01
CA ILE A 4 15.27 19.59 14.00
C ILE A 4 15.33 21.10 14.18
N LEU A 5 14.21 21.78 13.89
CA LEU A 5 14.14 23.23 13.98
C LEU A 5 13.81 23.67 15.42
N GLU A 6 14.15 24.92 15.73
CA GLU A 6 13.81 25.58 16.98
C GLU A 6 12.29 25.56 17.22
N LYS A 7 11.88 25.50 18.49
CA LYS A 7 10.45 25.37 18.87
C LYS A 7 9.54 26.48 18.31
N ASN A 8 10.08 27.68 18.08
CA ASN A 8 9.32 28.84 17.62
C ASN A 8 9.44 29.09 16.11
N THR A 9 10.08 28.17 15.37
CA THR A 9 10.21 28.31 13.92
C THR A 9 8.84 28.21 13.26
N THR A 10 8.50 29.24 12.49
CA THR A 10 7.23 29.32 11.75
C THR A 10 7.31 28.54 10.45
N HIS A 11 6.16 28.13 9.90
CA HIS A 11 6.13 27.45 8.59
C HIS A 11 6.78 28.24 7.45
N PRO A 12 6.62 29.59 7.34
CA PRO A 12 7.33 30.37 6.33
C PRO A 12 8.87 30.32 6.49
N GLN A 13 9.38 30.36 7.72
CA GLN A 13 10.82 30.23 7.97
C GLN A 13 11.34 28.84 7.60
N ALA A 14 10.59 27.79 7.93
CA ALA A 14 10.92 26.43 7.50
C ALA A 14 10.92 26.31 5.97
N GLN A 15 9.95 26.95 5.29
CA GLN A 15 9.87 26.95 3.83
C GLN A 15 11.08 27.64 3.18
N GLN A 16 11.50 28.79 3.70
CA GLN A 16 12.73 29.47 3.23
C GLN A 16 13.98 28.60 3.39
N LEU A 17 14.06 27.83 4.47
CA LEU A 17 15.16 26.89 4.68
C LEU A 17 15.12 25.74 3.67
N ILE A 18 13.93 25.21 3.35
CA ILE A 18 13.75 24.19 2.31
C ILE A 18 14.19 24.71 0.95
N GLU A 19 13.73 25.90 0.54
CA GLU A 19 14.13 26.54 -0.72
C GLU A 19 15.65 26.74 -0.79
N ARG A 20 16.28 27.13 0.33
CA ARG A 20 17.74 27.23 0.41
C ARG A 20 18.43 25.89 0.19
N LEU A 21 17.93 24.81 0.80
CA LEU A 21 18.48 23.47 0.64
C LEU A 21 18.30 22.97 -0.81
N GLU A 22 17.14 23.23 -1.42
CA GLU A 22 16.85 22.89 -2.82
C GLU A 22 17.77 23.64 -3.79
N ASN A 23 18.06 24.92 -3.54
CA ASN A 23 19.03 25.70 -4.30
C ASN A 23 20.48 25.16 -4.17
N MET A 24 20.76 24.37 -3.12
CA MET A 24 22.04 23.66 -2.95
C MET A 24 22.04 22.28 -3.64
N GLY A 25 20.98 21.92 -4.38
CA GLY A 25 20.83 20.62 -5.03
C GLY A 25 20.38 19.50 -4.08
N LEU A 26 19.92 19.84 -2.87
CA LEU A 26 19.44 18.89 -1.89
C LEU A 26 17.93 18.70 -2.03
N LYS A 27 17.45 17.49 -1.83
CA LYS A 27 16.01 17.25 -1.69
C LYS A 27 15.64 17.27 -0.22
N ALA A 28 14.77 18.21 0.14
CA ALA A 28 14.31 18.41 1.51
C ALA A 28 12.81 18.13 1.62
N VAL A 29 12.40 17.44 2.69
CA VAL A 29 10.99 17.17 3.00
C VAL A 29 10.69 17.68 4.40
N LYS A 30 9.60 18.46 4.52
CA LYS A 30 9.11 18.97 5.80
C LYS A 30 8.24 17.94 6.48
N GLU A 31 8.48 17.71 7.76
CA GLU A 31 7.62 16.88 8.63
C GLU A 31 7.46 17.53 10.01
N GLU A 32 6.52 17.02 10.80
CA GLU A 32 6.36 17.40 12.20
C GLU A 32 6.72 16.24 13.13
N LYS A 33 7.66 16.48 14.06
CA LYS A 33 8.13 15.50 15.04
C LYS A 33 8.08 16.11 16.44
N GLY A 34 7.34 15.47 17.36
CA GLY A 34 7.23 15.93 18.75
C GLY A 34 6.72 17.37 18.91
N GLY A 35 5.86 17.84 18.00
CA GLY A 35 5.35 19.22 18.00
C GLY A 35 6.35 20.28 17.53
N ARG A 36 7.44 19.88 16.89
CA ARG A 36 8.43 20.75 16.23
C ARG A 36 8.46 20.46 14.74
N ILE A 37 8.86 21.45 13.94
CA ILE A 37 9.13 21.26 12.52
C ILE A 37 10.48 20.54 12.38
N ALA A 38 10.51 19.49 11.56
CA ALA A 38 11.71 18.80 11.14
C ALA A 38 11.85 18.89 9.61
N ILE A 39 13.08 19.01 9.13
CA ILE A 39 13.39 18.96 7.69
C ILE A 39 14.31 17.77 7.43
N ALA A 40 13.80 16.81 6.68
CA ALA A 40 14.53 15.64 6.22
C ALA A 40 15.30 15.94 4.94
N ILE A 41 16.61 15.76 4.93
CA ILE A 41 17.38 15.78 3.69
C ILE A 41 17.48 14.35 3.15
N VAL A 42 16.73 14.08 2.09
CA VAL A 42 16.50 12.73 1.58
C VAL A 42 17.43 12.36 0.42
N SER A 43 17.90 13.33 -0.37
CA SER A 43 18.92 13.13 -1.40
C SER A 43 19.84 14.34 -1.57
N GLY A 44 20.95 14.17 -2.29
CA GLY A 44 21.93 15.22 -2.58
C GLY A 44 23.06 15.36 -1.56
N ILE A 45 23.07 14.52 -0.52
CA ILE A 45 24.19 14.41 0.43
C ILE A 45 25.19 13.39 -0.11
N ASP A 46 26.47 13.76 -0.11
CA ASP A 46 27.59 12.90 -0.46
C ASP A 46 28.58 12.74 0.71
N ALA A 47 29.67 11.99 0.50
CA ALA A 47 30.70 11.77 1.52
C ALA A 47 31.47 13.05 1.92
N GLY A 48 31.41 14.11 1.12
CA GLY A 48 32.04 15.41 1.42
C GLY A 48 31.16 16.36 2.21
N THR A 49 29.88 16.01 2.39
CA THR A 49 28.89 16.87 3.05
C THR A 49 29.12 16.89 4.57
N GLN A 50 29.64 18.00 5.11
CA GLN A 50 29.88 18.11 6.55
C GLN A 50 28.64 18.54 7.33
N GLU A 51 28.23 17.74 8.31
CA GLU A 51 27.08 18.01 9.19
C GLU A 51 27.14 19.39 9.88
N GLN A 52 28.35 19.84 10.22
CA GLN A 52 28.58 21.13 10.88
C GLN A 52 28.10 22.34 10.06
N HIS A 53 27.99 22.20 8.74
CA HIS A 53 27.42 23.26 7.90
C HIS A 53 25.91 23.41 8.13
N PHE A 54 25.20 22.31 8.36
CA PHE A 54 23.75 22.31 8.56
C PHE A 54 23.35 22.76 9.96
N SER A 55 24.16 22.42 10.98
CA SER A 55 23.91 22.87 12.35
C SER A 55 24.07 24.39 12.54
N ARG A 56 24.63 25.09 11.55
CA ARG A 56 24.79 26.56 11.55
C ARG A 56 23.74 27.28 10.70
N LEU A 57 22.84 26.55 10.05
CA LEU A 57 21.76 27.16 9.28
C LEU A 57 20.76 27.84 10.24
N PRO A 58 20.16 28.98 9.83
CA PRO A 58 19.15 29.65 10.63
C PRO A 58 18.04 28.70 11.06
N HIS A 59 17.60 28.82 12.31
CA HIS A 59 16.50 28.04 12.90
C HIS A 59 16.78 26.55 13.13
N VAL A 60 17.98 26.04 12.83
CA VAL A 60 18.35 24.65 13.11
C VAL A 60 18.84 24.53 14.56
N GLU A 61 18.08 23.82 15.40
CA GLU A 61 18.46 23.53 16.79
C GLU A 61 19.42 22.34 16.86
N LYS A 62 19.14 21.29 16.08
CA LYS A 62 19.91 20.04 16.11
C LYS A 62 19.90 19.34 14.76
N VAL A 63 21.00 18.64 14.47
CA VAL A 63 21.14 17.74 13.31
C VAL A 63 21.16 16.29 13.81
N GLU A 64 20.35 15.43 13.22
CA GLU A 64 20.30 13.99 13.49
C GLU A 64 20.56 13.19 12.21
N GLN A 65 21.01 11.95 12.36
CA GLN A 65 21.12 10.99 11.26
C GLN A 65 19.94 10.02 11.28
N PHE A 66 19.61 9.52 10.09
CA PHE A 66 18.65 8.43 9.98
C PHE A 66 19.25 7.18 10.61
N SER A 67 18.46 6.50 11.44
CA SER A 67 18.84 5.23 12.04
C SER A 67 18.68 4.08 11.05
N GLN A 68 17.81 4.24 10.05
CA GLN A 68 17.47 3.24 9.05
C GLN A 68 17.87 3.68 7.63
N GLN A 69 18.01 2.70 6.72
CA GLN A 69 18.43 2.96 5.34
C GLN A 69 17.33 3.59 4.47
N PHE A 70 16.07 3.50 4.92
CA PHE A 70 14.91 4.17 4.31
C PHE A 70 14.50 5.34 5.21
N LYS A 71 14.33 6.51 4.59
CA LYS A 71 14.24 7.79 5.30
C LYS A 71 12.79 8.22 5.49
N LEU A 72 12.01 8.16 4.41
CA LEU A 72 10.62 8.61 4.35
C LEU A 72 9.63 7.53 4.82
N ALA A 73 9.90 6.27 4.49
CA ALA A 73 9.09 5.14 4.94
C ALA A 73 9.31 4.84 6.42
N GLY A 74 10.45 5.23 6.99
CA GLY A 74 10.83 4.93 8.37
C GLY A 74 10.15 5.84 9.39
N LYS A 75 10.15 5.43 10.67
CA LYS A 75 9.60 6.24 11.76
C LYS A 75 10.45 7.42 12.21
N ASP A 76 11.71 7.49 11.78
CA ASP A 76 12.65 8.52 12.23
C ASP A 76 12.11 9.96 12.07
N LEU A 77 11.27 10.20 11.05
CA LEU A 77 10.63 11.49 10.78
C LEU A 77 9.20 11.62 11.30
N ARG A 78 8.52 10.50 11.49
CA ARG A 78 7.09 10.46 11.79
C ARG A 78 6.79 9.29 12.72
N ASP A 79 6.50 9.63 13.97
CA ASP A 79 6.16 8.64 15.01
C ASP A 79 4.71 8.15 14.89
N LYS A 80 3.83 9.00 14.35
CA LYS A 80 2.41 8.71 14.21
C LYS A 80 2.15 7.90 12.95
N LYS A 81 1.34 6.86 13.10
CA LYS A 81 0.80 6.09 11.97
C LYS A 81 0.15 7.01 10.94
N LEU A 82 0.49 6.82 9.67
CA LEU A 82 -0.15 7.51 8.55
C LEU A 82 -1.60 7.02 8.42
N ILE A 83 -2.52 7.95 8.23
CA ILE A 83 -3.92 7.67 7.91
C ILE A 83 -4.17 8.17 6.50
N ILE A 84 -4.64 7.29 5.62
CA ILE A 84 -4.97 7.63 4.24
C ILE A 84 -6.48 7.65 4.12
N ASP A 85 -7.06 8.79 3.77
CA ASP A 85 -8.49 8.94 3.47
C ASP A 85 -8.70 8.84 1.95
N VAL A 86 -9.56 7.91 1.55
CA VAL A 86 -10.03 7.81 0.17
C VAL A 86 -11.55 7.87 0.17
N LYS A 87 -12.11 9.00 -0.30
CA LYS A 87 -13.57 9.22 -0.39
C LYS A 87 -14.29 9.01 0.96
N GLY A 88 -13.70 9.48 2.05
CA GLY A 88 -14.23 9.39 3.42
C GLY A 88 -14.01 8.03 4.08
N LYS A 89 -13.26 7.10 3.46
CA LYS A 89 -12.95 5.78 4.02
C LYS A 89 -11.46 5.71 4.33
N THR A 90 -11.12 5.42 5.57
CA THR A 90 -9.73 5.54 6.05
C THR A 90 -8.98 4.21 6.07
N ILE A 91 -7.71 4.25 5.73
CA ILE A 91 -6.76 3.13 5.85
C ILE A 91 -5.69 3.52 6.87
N GLY A 92 -5.43 2.64 7.84
CA GLY A 92 -4.57 2.98 8.96
C GLY A 92 -5.27 3.81 10.04
N GLY A 93 -6.57 4.07 9.90
CA GLY A 93 -7.40 4.63 10.96
C GLY A 93 -7.57 3.67 12.16
N GLY A 94 -8.45 4.05 13.09
CA GLY A 94 -8.87 3.18 14.18
C GLY A 94 -9.87 2.09 13.75
N GLU A 95 -10.48 2.25 12.58
CA GLU A 95 -11.38 1.26 11.97
C GLU A 95 -10.61 0.31 11.05
N LEU A 96 -11.06 -0.95 11.00
CA LEU A 96 -10.47 -1.97 10.13
C LEU A 96 -10.83 -1.69 8.66
N CYS A 97 -9.82 -1.56 7.80
CA CYS A 97 -10.01 -1.45 6.36
C CYS A 97 -10.27 -2.83 5.74
N VAL A 98 -11.42 -3.02 5.11
CA VAL A 98 -11.75 -4.30 4.45
C VAL A 98 -11.90 -4.08 2.95
N MET A 99 -11.01 -4.73 2.21
CA MET A 99 -10.99 -4.78 0.74
C MET A 99 -11.45 -6.15 0.27
N ALA A 100 -12.51 -6.23 -0.52
CA ALA A 100 -13.07 -7.49 -0.98
C ALA A 100 -13.54 -7.42 -2.43
N GLY A 101 -13.47 -8.54 -3.14
CA GLY A 101 -13.91 -8.63 -4.53
C GLY A 101 -13.15 -9.70 -5.31
N PRO A 102 -13.45 -9.88 -6.61
CA PRO A 102 -12.93 -11.00 -7.37
C PRO A 102 -11.45 -10.85 -7.73
N CYS A 103 -10.79 -12.00 -7.94
CA CYS A 103 -9.41 -12.05 -8.41
C CYS A 103 -9.24 -11.37 -9.78
N SER A 104 -10.16 -11.64 -10.71
CA SER A 104 -10.25 -11.01 -12.02
C SER A 104 -11.67 -10.52 -12.24
N ILE A 105 -11.80 -9.39 -12.93
CA ILE A 105 -13.12 -8.92 -13.40
C ILE A 105 -13.44 -9.75 -14.64
N GLU A 106 -14.47 -10.59 -14.54
CA GLU A 106 -14.80 -11.57 -15.58
C GLU A 106 -15.85 -11.03 -16.55
N ASN A 107 -16.77 -10.20 -16.05
CA ASN A 107 -17.79 -9.46 -16.78
C ASN A 107 -18.45 -8.43 -15.85
N GLU A 108 -19.33 -7.60 -16.42
CA GLU A 108 -20.09 -6.57 -15.70
C GLU A 108 -20.99 -7.15 -14.59
N GLU A 109 -21.80 -8.16 -14.90
CA GLU A 109 -22.72 -8.77 -13.93
C GLU A 109 -21.99 -9.30 -12.70
N GLN A 110 -20.84 -9.96 -12.91
CA GLN A 110 -20.01 -10.54 -11.86
C GLN A 110 -19.55 -9.49 -10.85
N ILE A 111 -18.95 -8.39 -11.31
CA ILE A 111 -18.39 -7.38 -10.41
C ILE A 111 -19.49 -6.61 -9.67
N HIS A 112 -20.61 -6.29 -10.33
CA HIS A 112 -21.74 -5.61 -9.67
C HIS A 112 -22.41 -6.51 -8.61
N ARG A 113 -22.59 -7.80 -8.90
CA ARG A 113 -23.14 -8.77 -7.95
C ARG A 113 -22.25 -8.92 -6.72
N ILE A 114 -20.93 -9.06 -6.93
CA ILE A 114 -19.97 -9.21 -5.84
C ILE A 114 -19.89 -7.91 -5.02
N ALA A 115 -19.81 -6.75 -5.67
CA ALA A 115 -19.76 -5.44 -5.02
C ALA A 115 -20.93 -5.24 -4.04
N LYS A 116 -22.15 -5.53 -4.49
CA LYS A 116 -23.34 -5.46 -3.64
C LYS A 116 -23.23 -6.40 -2.43
N SER A 117 -22.82 -7.64 -2.65
CA SER A 117 -22.72 -8.64 -1.59
C SER A 117 -21.65 -8.30 -0.54
N VAL A 118 -20.45 -7.88 -0.97
CA VAL A 118 -19.37 -7.56 -0.04
C VAL A 118 -19.63 -6.25 0.70
N LYS A 119 -20.28 -5.27 0.06
CA LYS A 119 -20.74 -4.03 0.71
C LYS A 119 -21.76 -4.33 1.82
N GLN A 120 -22.75 -5.19 1.55
CA GLN A 120 -23.74 -5.62 2.54
C GLN A 120 -23.10 -6.30 3.75
N SER A 121 -21.92 -6.91 3.56
CA SER A 121 -21.16 -7.57 4.63
C SER A 121 -20.17 -6.63 5.34
N GLY A 122 -20.08 -5.36 4.95
CA GLY A 122 -19.27 -4.34 5.63
C GLY A 122 -17.95 -3.95 4.92
N ALA A 123 -17.64 -4.49 3.74
CA ALA A 123 -16.45 -4.05 3.00
C ALA A 123 -16.59 -2.59 2.54
N GLN A 124 -15.53 -1.78 2.73
CA GLN A 124 -15.51 -0.39 2.25
C GLN A 124 -14.80 -0.24 0.88
N PHE A 125 -13.97 -1.21 0.51
CA PHE A 125 -13.15 -1.20 -0.69
C PHE A 125 -13.50 -2.38 -1.60
N LEU A 126 -13.71 -2.11 -2.88
CA LEU A 126 -13.97 -3.10 -3.92
C LEU A 126 -12.68 -3.36 -4.71
N ARG A 127 -12.14 -4.57 -4.60
CA ARG A 127 -10.95 -4.98 -5.37
C ARG A 127 -11.33 -5.76 -6.62
N GLY A 128 -10.63 -5.55 -7.73
CA GLY A 128 -10.86 -6.29 -8.97
C GLY A 128 -9.68 -6.18 -9.93
N GLY A 129 -9.20 -7.31 -10.46
CA GLY A 129 -8.10 -7.31 -11.42
C GLY A 129 -8.62 -7.10 -12.84
N ALA A 130 -8.43 -5.91 -13.40
CA ALA A 130 -8.73 -5.62 -14.80
C ALA A 130 -7.68 -6.18 -15.77
N PHE A 131 -6.43 -6.27 -15.32
CA PHE A 131 -5.27 -6.79 -16.06
C PHE A 131 -4.66 -7.96 -15.28
N LYS A 132 -4.26 -9.06 -15.95
CA LYS A 132 -3.73 -10.26 -15.28
C LYS A 132 -2.33 -10.66 -15.77
N PRO A 133 -1.33 -10.76 -14.89
CA PRO A 133 -0.03 -11.33 -15.26
C PRO A 133 -0.15 -12.85 -15.27
N ARG A 134 -0.34 -13.44 -16.46
CA ARG A 134 -0.47 -14.90 -16.61
C ARG A 134 0.84 -15.54 -17.03
N THR A 135 1.09 -16.74 -16.50
CA THR A 135 2.24 -17.56 -16.90
C THR A 135 2.05 -18.11 -18.32
N SER A 136 0.81 -18.45 -18.69
CA SER A 136 0.44 -18.89 -20.03
C SER A 136 -0.19 -17.73 -20.83
N PRO A 137 0.19 -17.52 -22.09
CA PRO A 137 -0.45 -16.52 -22.95
C PRO A 137 -1.87 -16.90 -23.39
N TYR A 138 -2.28 -18.16 -23.22
CA TYR A 138 -3.62 -18.66 -23.58
C TYR A 138 -4.64 -18.50 -22.46
N ASP A 139 -4.18 -18.14 -21.27
CA ASP A 139 -5.04 -17.88 -20.14
C ASP A 139 -5.82 -16.57 -20.32
N PHE A 140 -6.91 -16.40 -19.57
CA PHE A 140 -7.61 -15.12 -19.48
C PHE A 140 -6.68 -14.00 -18.99
N GLN A 141 -6.49 -12.99 -19.84
CA GLN A 141 -5.57 -11.86 -19.63
C GLN A 141 -6.21 -10.68 -18.87
N GLY A 142 -7.51 -10.73 -18.61
CA GLY A 142 -8.29 -9.62 -18.08
C GLY A 142 -9.05 -8.85 -19.16
N LEU A 143 -10.00 -8.01 -18.75
CA LEU A 143 -10.82 -7.18 -19.65
C LEU A 143 -10.20 -5.83 -19.99
N GLY A 144 -9.03 -5.51 -19.41
CA GLY A 144 -8.34 -4.24 -19.65
C GLY A 144 -9.19 -3.03 -19.28
N GLU A 145 -9.29 -2.05 -20.18
CA GLU A 145 -10.04 -0.81 -19.96
C GLU A 145 -11.51 -1.05 -19.62
N GLU A 146 -12.18 -2.03 -20.25
CA GLU A 146 -13.56 -2.37 -19.92
C GLU A 146 -13.68 -2.86 -18.47
N GLY A 147 -12.72 -3.68 -18.02
CA GLY A 147 -12.65 -4.12 -16.62
C GLY A 147 -12.51 -2.96 -15.65
N VAL A 148 -11.65 -1.98 -15.97
CA VAL A 148 -11.50 -0.75 -15.17
C VAL A 148 -12.82 0.03 -15.11
N ARG A 149 -13.55 0.15 -16.23
CA ARG A 149 -14.85 0.81 -16.28
C ARG A 149 -15.88 0.10 -15.39
N TYR A 150 -16.02 -1.23 -15.51
CA TYR A 150 -16.95 -2.01 -14.69
C TYR A 150 -16.63 -1.89 -13.19
N LEU A 151 -15.35 -1.91 -12.82
CA LEU A 151 -14.94 -1.72 -11.42
C LEU A 151 -15.35 -0.35 -10.89
N GLN A 152 -15.10 0.70 -11.68
CA GLN A 152 -15.43 2.08 -11.31
C GLN A 152 -16.94 2.24 -11.11
N GLU A 153 -17.76 1.71 -12.02
CA GLU A 153 -19.22 1.78 -11.96
C GLU A 153 -19.76 1.01 -10.75
N ALA A 154 -19.35 -0.25 -10.57
CA ALA A 154 -19.77 -1.08 -9.44
C ALA A 154 -19.37 -0.47 -8.08
N ALA A 155 -18.16 0.08 -7.97
CA ALA A 155 -17.70 0.74 -6.75
C ALA A 155 -18.53 2.00 -6.45
N ARG A 156 -18.78 2.84 -7.47
CA ARG A 156 -19.57 4.06 -7.34
C ARG A 156 -21.00 3.78 -6.90
N GLU A 157 -21.65 2.80 -7.51
CA GLU A 157 -23.05 2.43 -7.20
C GLU A 157 -23.24 1.91 -5.77
N ASN A 158 -22.18 1.37 -5.16
CA ASN A 158 -22.22 0.78 -3.82
C ASN A 158 -21.52 1.66 -2.76
N ASP A 159 -21.13 2.90 -3.08
CA ASP A 159 -20.33 3.77 -2.22
C ASP A 159 -19.09 3.05 -1.65
N MET A 160 -18.29 2.49 -2.56
CA MET A 160 -17.04 1.80 -2.27
C MET A 160 -15.87 2.50 -2.97
N VAL A 161 -14.67 2.24 -2.46
CA VAL A 161 -13.42 2.70 -3.07
C VAL A 161 -12.86 1.59 -3.97
N SER A 162 -12.51 1.91 -5.22
CA SER A 162 -11.99 0.93 -6.17
C SER A 162 -10.50 0.65 -5.98
N VAL A 163 -10.11 -0.62 -6.02
CA VAL A 163 -8.72 -1.08 -5.94
C VAL A 163 -8.43 -2.00 -7.12
N SER A 164 -7.48 -1.62 -7.98
CA SER A 164 -7.05 -2.45 -9.12
C SER A 164 -5.55 -2.46 -9.28
N GLU A 165 -5.02 -3.58 -9.76
CA GLU A 165 -3.61 -3.72 -10.08
C GLU A 165 -3.26 -2.96 -11.36
N VAL A 166 -2.10 -2.31 -11.35
CA VAL A 166 -1.42 -1.77 -12.53
C VAL A 166 -0.04 -2.40 -12.62
N MET A 167 0.33 -2.91 -13.80
CA MET A 167 1.57 -3.68 -13.98
C MET A 167 2.62 -2.97 -14.84
N ASP A 168 2.20 -1.99 -15.63
CA ASP A 168 3.03 -1.19 -16.52
C ASP A 168 2.45 0.24 -16.66
N LEU A 169 3.10 1.05 -17.49
CA LEU A 169 2.77 2.47 -17.66
C LEU A 169 1.52 2.68 -18.51
N ASP A 170 1.27 1.82 -19.49
CA ASP A 170 0.09 1.91 -20.35
C ASP A 170 -1.18 1.63 -19.54
N GLN A 171 -1.13 0.62 -18.65
CA GLN A 171 -2.20 0.32 -17.70
C GLN A 171 -2.41 1.44 -16.68
N LEU A 172 -1.32 2.07 -16.22
CA LEU A 172 -1.39 3.22 -15.33
C LEU A 172 -2.14 4.38 -15.99
N GLU A 173 -1.84 4.68 -17.25
CA GLU A 173 -2.54 5.72 -18.01
C GLU A 173 -4.05 5.45 -18.10
N ILE A 174 -4.44 4.21 -18.40
CA ILE A 174 -5.85 3.80 -18.46
C ILE A 174 -6.55 3.95 -17.10
N ALA A 175 -5.87 3.56 -16.01
CA ALA A 175 -6.44 3.51 -14.67
C ALA A 175 -6.47 4.89 -13.98
N LEU A 176 -5.65 5.84 -14.40
CA LEU A 176 -5.56 7.17 -13.79
C LEU A 176 -6.89 7.93 -13.88
N GLY A 177 -7.35 8.41 -12.73
CA GLY A 177 -8.66 9.07 -12.61
C GLY A 177 -9.87 8.13 -12.61
N LYS A 178 -9.68 6.82 -12.85
CA LYS A 178 -10.75 5.81 -12.83
C LYS A 178 -10.68 4.87 -11.63
N VAL A 179 -9.47 4.55 -11.17
CA VAL A 179 -9.21 3.71 -9.99
C VAL A 179 -8.76 4.57 -8.81
N ASP A 180 -9.32 4.32 -7.65
CA ASP A 180 -9.10 5.13 -6.45
C ASP A 180 -7.84 4.73 -5.67
N VAL A 181 -7.43 3.46 -5.75
CA VAL A 181 -6.19 2.93 -5.18
C VAL A 181 -5.49 2.02 -6.18
N PHE A 182 -4.24 2.33 -6.51
CA PHE A 182 -3.41 1.47 -7.36
C PHE A 182 -2.77 0.36 -6.53
N GLN A 183 -2.99 -0.88 -6.93
CA GLN A 183 -2.25 -2.02 -6.40
C GLN A 183 -1.00 -2.27 -7.25
N VAL A 184 0.15 -2.45 -6.61
CA VAL A 184 1.33 -3.05 -7.22
C VAL A 184 1.45 -4.49 -6.72
N GLY A 185 1.32 -5.45 -7.63
CA GLY A 185 1.44 -6.86 -7.30
C GLY A 185 2.85 -7.26 -6.86
N ALA A 186 2.95 -8.38 -6.15
CA ALA A 186 4.20 -8.89 -5.57
C ALA A 186 5.33 -9.09 -6.61
N ARG A 187 4.97 -9.40 -7.87
CA ARG A 187 5.93 -9.55 -8.98
C ARG A 187 6.56 -8.23 -9.42
N ASN A 188 5.84 -7.13 -9.23
CA ASN A 188 6.27 -5.77 -9.59
C ASN A 188 6.78 -4.96 -8.38
N MET A 189 6.93 -5.57 -7.19
CA MET A 189 7.44 -4.86 -6.00
C MET A 189 8.80 -4.21 -6.25
N GLN A 190 9.64 -4.74 -7.15
CA GLN A 190 10.94 -4.16 -7.52
C GLN A 190 10.97 -3.59 -8.94
N ASN A 191 9.80 -3.36 -9.55
CA ASN A 191 9.72 -2.63 -10.82
C ASN A 191 9.88 -1.13 -10.54
N TYR A 192 11.12 -0.70 -10.28
CA TYR A 192 11.41 0.68 -9.85
C TYR A 192 11.00 1.74 -10.87
N THR A 193 10.92 1.39 -12.16
CA THR A 193 10.38 2.29 -13.19
C THR A 193 8.90 2.57 -12.91
N LEU A 194 8.09 1.52 -12.74
CA LEU A 194 6.67 1.67 -12.37
C LEU A 194 6.50 2.40 -11.05
N LEU A 195 7.27 2.05 -10.01
CA LEU A 195 7.16 2.66 -8.69
C LEU A 195 7.45 4.18 -8.70
N LYS A 196 8.41 4.62 -9.50
CA LYS A 196 8.71 6.05 -9.67
C LYS A 196 7.58 6.78 -10.36
N GLU A 197 6.99 6.21 -11.41
CA GLU A 197 5.85 6.84 -12.10
C GLU A 197 4.61 6.90 -11.20
N LEU A 198 4.32 5.83 -10.46
CA LEU A 198 3.27 5.83 -9.44
C LEU A 198 3.48 6.91 -8.37
N GLY A 199 4.74 7.13 -7.97
CA GLY A 199 5.09 8.17 -7.01
C GLY A 199 4.97 9.61 -7.54
N LYS A 200 4.83 9.81 -8.86
CA LYS A 200 4.49 11.12 -9.44
C LYS A 200 2.98 11.40 -9.43
N THR A 201 2.16 10.35 -9.26
CA THR A 201 0.71 10.50 -9.08
C THR A 201 0.40 10.88 -7.63
N GLN A 202 -0.86 11.23 -7.35
CA GLN A 202 -1.35 11.47 -5.98
C GLN A 202 -2.33 10.38 -5.51
N THR A 203 -2.62 9.40 -6.37
CA THR A 203 -3.48 8.27 -6.06
C THR A 203 -2.77 7.35 -5.06
N PRO A 204 -3.43 6.91 -3.96
CA PRO A 204 -2.85 5.95 -3.04
C PRO A 204 -2.35 4.68 -3.72
N VAL A 205 -1.21 4.17 -3.26
CA VAL A 205 -0.56 2.98 -3.80
C VAL A 205 -0.46 1.90 -2.74
N MET A 206 -1.13 0.78 -2.96
CA MET A 206 -0.97 -0.43 -2.18
C MET A 206 0.14 -1.31 -2.78
N LEU A 207 1.27 -1.37 -2.10
CA LEU A 207 2.44 -2.14 -2.49
C LEU A 207 2.42 -3.51 -1.83
N LYS A 208 2.26 -4.57 -2.63
CA LYS A 208 2.38 -5.94 -2.14
C LYS A 208 3.84 -6.33 -1.96
N ARG A 209 4.16 -6.98 -0.84
CA ARG A 209 5.48 -7.57 -0.61
C ARG A 209 5.79 -8.64 -1.65
N GLY A 210 6.98 -8.57 -2.23
CA GLY A 210 7.53 -9.60 -3.09
C GLY A 210 7.77 -10.88 -2.29
N PHE A 211 7.45 -12.05 -2.87
CA PHE A 211 7.50 -13.32 -2.16
C PHE A 211 8.90 -13.73 -1.69
N ALA A 212 9.98 -13.09 -2.13
CA ALA A 212 11.34 -13.33 -1.64
C ALA A 212 11.95 -12.10 -0.96
N ALA A 213 11.18 -11.04 -0.77
CA ALA A 213 11.68 -9.77 -0.25
C ALA A 213 11.80 -9.78 1.27
N THR A 214 12.91 -9.26 1.79
CA THR A 214 13.05 -8.89 3.19
C THR A 214 12.23 -7.63 3.51
N TYR A 215 11.97 -7.35 4.80
CA TYR A 215 11.29 -6.09 5.21
C TYR A 215 12.07 -4.86 4.74
N ARG A 216 13.40 -4.93 4.76
CA ARG A 216 14.26 -3.84 4.27
C ARG A 216 14.04 -3.57 2.79
N GLU A 217 14.01 -4.61 1.95
CA GLU A 217 13.76 -4.44 0.51
C GLU A 217 12.34 -3.94 0.24
N PHE A 218 11.37 -4.42 1.02
CA PHE A 218 9.98 -4.00 0.91
C PHE A 218 9.79 -2.51 1.26
N LEU A 219 10.41 -2.04 2.35
CA LEU A 219 10.36 -0.64 2.75
C LEU A 219 11.17 0.27 1.81
N ASN A 220 12.27 -0.21 1.24
CA ASN A 220 12.97 0.53 0.18
C ASN A 220 12.14 0.63 -1.10
N ALA A 221 11.36 -0.39 -1.46
CA ALA A 221 10.43 -0.27 -2.58
C ALA A 221 9.36 0.80 -2.31
N ALA A 222 8.81 0.87 -1.10
CA ALA A 222 7.93 1.98 -0.69
C ALA A 222 8.64 3.35 -0.76
N GLU A 223 9.92 3.41 -0.38
CA GLU A 223 10.76 4.62 -0.45
C GLU A 223 10.84 5.18 -1.88
N TYR A 224 10.85 4.34 -2.92
CA TYR A 224 10.84 4.82 -4.31
C TYR A 224 9.57 5.62 -4.65
N ILE A 225 8.41 5.18 -4.15
CA ILE A 225 7.13 5.86 -4.36
C ILE A 225 7.13 7.18 -3.57
N LEU A 226 7.47 7.13 -2.27
CA LEU A 226 7.53 8.29 -1.38
C LEU A 226 8.51 9.34 -1.89
N ASN A 227 9.72 8.91 -2.28
CA ASN A 227 10.74 9.80 -2.80
C ASN A 227 10.41 10.33 -4.20
N ALA A 228 9.48 9.74 -4.95
CA ALA A 228 9.00 10.33 -6.20
C ALA A 228 7.91 11.41 -5.97
N GLY A 229 7.32 11.47 -4.77
CA GLY A 229 6.44 12.57 -4.34
C GLY A 229 5.05 12.16 -3.83
N ASN A 230 4.73 10.87 -3.83
CA ASN A 230 3.42 10.39 -3.37
C ASN A 230 3.51 9.87 -1.93
N PRO A 231 2.91 10.57 -0.94
CA PRO A 231 2.98 10.16 0.46
C PRO A 231 2.03 9.01 0.82
N ASN A 232 1.12 8.63 -0.08
CA ASN A 232 0.00 7.73 0.21
C ASN A 232 0.34 6.27 -0.12
N VAL A 233 1.27 5.68 0.63
CA VAL A 233 1.68 4.27 0.44
C VAL A 233 1.07 3.36 1.50
N ILE A 234 0.52 2.23 1.07
CA ILE A 234 -0.06 1.17 1.90
C ILE A 234 0.78 -0.09 1.68
N LEU A 235 1.23 -0.75 2.74
CA LEU A 235 1.96 -2.00 2.65
C LEU A 235 0.98 -3.18 2.70
N CYS A 236 1.18 -4.19 1.86
CA CYS A 236 0.36 -5.40 1.87
C CYS A 236 1.26 -6.66 2.00
N GLU A 237 1.22 -7.30 3.17
CA GLU A 237 1.85 -8.60 3.41
C GLU A 237 0.98 -9.71 2.79
N ARG A 238 1.61 -10.61 2.03
CA ARG A 238 0.91 -11.58 1.17
C ARG A 238 1.61 -12.92 1.07
N GLY A 239 2.48 -13.21 2.02
CA GLY A 239 3.28 -14.40 2.15
C GLY A 239 4.58 -14.39 1.34
N ILE A 240 5.55 -15.10 1.91
CA ILE A 240 6.88 -15.33 1.35
C ILE A 240 7.05 -16.79 0.91
N ARG A 241 7.96 -17.01 -0.03
CA ARG A 241 8.40 -18.33 -0.45
C ARG A 241 9.32 -18.92 0.62
N THR A 242 9.02 -20.13 1.02
CA THR A 242 9.84 -20.92 1.95
C THR A 242 10.04 -22.32 1.38
N PHE A 243 10.52 -23.25 2.20
CA PHE A 243 10.59 -24.67 1.85
C PHE A 243 9.24 -25.39 2.02
N GLU A 244 8.25 -24.77 2.69
CA GLU A 244 6.92 -25.35 2.90
C GLU A 244 6.16 -25.41 1.56
N SER A 245 5.44 -26.50 1.34
CA SER A 245 4.77 -26.81 0.07
C SER A 245 3.26 -27.00 0.17
N TYR A 246 2.70 -27.12 1.37
CA TYR A 246 1.26 -27.24 1.57
C TYR A 246 0.52 -25.96 1.15
N THR A 247 1.04 -24.81 1.56
CA THR A 247 0.53 -23.49 1.17
C THR A 247 1.31 -22.91 -0.01
N ARG A 248 0.64 -22.10 -0.85
CA ARG A 248 1.27 -21.39 -1.99
C ARG A 248 2.42 -20.49 -1.54
N ASN A 249 2.25 -19.80 -0.42
CA ASN A 249 3.28 -19.04 0.28
C ASN A 249 3.12 -19.28 1.79
N THR A 250 4.16 -19.02 2.57
CA THR A 250 4.03 -18.92 4.02
C THR A 250 3.64 -17.48 4.35
N LEU A 251 2.41 -17.27 4.81
CA LEU A 251 1.97 -15.94 5.26
C LEU A 251 2.74 -15.52 6.51
N ASP A 252 3.53 -14.45 6.40
CA ASP A 252 4.39 -13.96 7.46
C ASP A 252 3.61 -12.99 8.36
N ILE A 253 2.82 -13.52 9.30
CA ILE A 253 2.07 -12.70 10.28
C ILE A 253 3.02 -11.85 11.14
N GLY A 254 4.26 -12.32 11.37
CA GLY A 254 5.29 -11.57 12.09
C GLY A 254 5.68 -10.25 11.40
N ALA A 255 5.42 -10.13 10.09
CA ALA A 255 5.61 -8.88 9.36
C ALA A 255 4.77 -7.73 9.93
N VAL A 256 3.59 -8.00 10.47
CA VAL A 256 2.70 -6.95 11.00
C VAL A 256 3.34 -6.20 12.18
N PRO A 257 3.69 -6.86 13.31
CA PRO A 257 4.35 -6.16 14.42
C PRO A 257 5.75 -5.65 14.04
N ALA A 258 6.52 -6.40 13.23
CA ALA A 258 7.86 -5.97 12.83
C ALA A 258 7.81 -4.69 11.98
N LEU A 259 6.97 -4.64 10.95
CA LEU A 259 6.79 -3.42 10.15
C LEU A 259 6.20 -2.30 10.99
N ARG A 260 5.32 -2.60 11.96
CA ARG A 260 4.81 -1.59 12.87
C ARG A 260 5.91 -0.92 13.69
N GLU A 261 7.02 -1.60 14.00
CA GLU A 261 8.17 -0.96 14.65
C GLU A 261 8.98 -0.11 13.66
N LEU A 262 9.10 -0.55 12.42
CA LEU A 262 9.98 0.06 11.42
C LEU A 262 9.36 1.25 10.68
N THR A 263 8.05 1.25 10.46
CA THR A 263 7.36 2.22 9.58
C THR A 263 6.10 2.82 10.20
N HIS A 264 5.73 4.01 9.72
CA HIS A 264 4.44 4.65 10.01
C HIS A 264 3.34 4.27 9.01
N LEU A 265 3.68 3.62 7.89
CA LEU A 265 2.76 3.30 6.82
C LEU A 265 1.69 2.29 7.27
N PRO A 266 0.45 2.34 6.71
CA PRO A 266 -0.55 1.33 6.97
C PRO A 266 -0.15 -0.06 6.47
N ILE A 267 -0.53 -1.11 7.18
CA ILE A 267 -0.19 -2.51 6.89
C ILE A 267 -1.47 -3.33 6.71
N ILE A 268 -1.66 -3.89 5.53
CA ILE A 268 -2.76 -4.78 5.14
C ILE A 268 -2.24 -6.22 5.03
N ILE A 269 -3.09 -7.19 5.31
CA ILE A 269 -2.81 -8.62 5.08
C ILE A 269 -3.67 -9.14 3.92
N ASP A 270 -3.08 -9.91 3.01
CA ASP A 270 -3.77 -10.66 1.95
C ASP A 270 -3.76 -12.15 2.30
N PRO A 271 -4.79 -12.66 3.03
CA PRO A 271 -4.84 -14.06 3.45
C PRO A 271 -5.15 -15.01 2.29
N SER A 272 -5.80 -14.52 1.23
CA SER A 272 -6.15 -15.30 0.04
C SER A 272 -4.90 -15.75 -0.72
N HIS A 273 -4.05 -14.80 -1.14
CA HIS A 273 -2.79 -15.14 -1.82
C HIS A 273 -1.67 -15.55 -0.87
N GLY A 274 -1.77 -15.12 0.41
CA GLY A 274 -0.90 -15.51 1.51
C GLY A 274 -0.80 -17.02 1.66
N THR A 275 -1.91 -17.72 1.54
CA THR A 275 -1.97 -19.18 1.68
C THR A 275 -2.26 -19.90 0.35
N GLY A 276 -3.08 -19.29 -0.51
CA GLY A 276 -3.60 -19.95 -1.71
C GLY A 276 -4.67 -21.02 -1.43
N ILE A 277 -5.24 -21.06 -0.22
CA ILE A 277 -6.18 -22.10 0.21
C ILE A 277 -7.44 -21.46 0.81
N ARG A 278 -8.59 -21.74 0.22
CA ARG A 278 -9.91 -21.20 0.61
C ARG A 278 -10.21 -21.33 2.11
N SER A 279 -9.97 -22.51 2.69
CA SER A 279 -10.26 -22.78 4.11
C SER A 279 -9.35 -22.03 5.08
N MET A 280 -8.20 -21.53 4.62
CA MET A 280 -7.26 -20.77 5.46
C MET A 280 -7.49 -19.26 5.41
N VAL A 281 -8.30 -18.76 4.48
CA VAL A 281 -8.54 -17.31 4.30
C VAL A 281 -9.07 -16.67 5.58
N ALA A 282 -10.14 -17.21 6.16
CA ALA A 282 -10.76 -16.64 7.35
C ALA A 282 -9.84 -16.74 8.60
N PRO A 283 -9.29 -17.91 8.97
CA PRO A 283 -8.35 -18.00 10.10
C PRO A 283 -7.15 -17.06 9.98
N MET A 284 -6.59 -16.91 8.77
CA MET A 284 -5.44 -16.03 8.54
C MET A 284 -5.82 -14.56 8.53
N ALA A 285 -7.03 -14.20 8.11
CA ALA A 285 -7.56 -12.85 8.28
C ALA A 285 -7.64 -12.48 9.76
N TYR A 286 -8.22 -13.35 10.59
CA TYR A 286 -8.31 -13.14 12.05
C TYR A 286 -6.93 -12.99 12.68
N ALA A 287 -5.98 -13.87 12.32
CA ALA A 287 -4.62 -13.79 12.84
C ALA A 287 -3.92 -12.47 12.45
N GLY A 288 -4.08 -12.02 11.20
CA GLY A 288 -3.53 -10.74 10.74
C GLY A 288 -4.10 -9.54 11.48
N VAL A 289 -5.43 -9.51 11.68
CA VAL A 289 -6.10 -8.46 12.44
C VAL A 289 -5.66 -8.47 13.91
N ALA A 290 -5.65 -9.65 14.55
CA ALA A 290 -5.19 -9.80 15.94
C ALA A 290 -3.71 -9.40 16.13
N ALA A 291 -2.87 -9.57 15.10
CA ALA A 291 -1.48 -9.10 15.10
C ALA A 291 -1.34 -7.57 14.95
N GLY A 292 -2.43 -6.84 14.68
CA GLY A 292 -2.45 -5.38 14.55
C GLY A 292 -2.38 -4.86 13.11
N ALA A 293 -2.84 -5.65 12.13
CA ALA A 293 -3.00 -5.18 10.77
C ALA A 293 -4.10 -4.12 10.68
N ASP A 294 -3.92 -3.16 9.78
CA ASP A 294 -4.85 -2.06 9.54
C ASP A 294 -6.02 -2.43 8.67
N GLY A 295 -5.99 -3.65 8.14
CA GLY A 295 -7.00 -4.15 7.24
C GLY A 295 -6.61 -5.45 6.57
N ILE A 296 -7.54 -5.95 5.76
CA ILE A 296 -7.39 -7.17 4.99
C ILE A 296 -7.81 -6.96 3.54
N MET A 297 -7.23 -7.75 2.65
CA MET A 297 -7.71 -7.87 1.27
C MET A 297 -8.05 -9.31 0.93
N VAL A 298 -9.32 -9.57 0.60
CA VAL A 298 -9.87 -10.91 0.43
C VAL A 298 -10.43 -11.11 -0.98
N GLU A 299 -10.13 -12.26 -1.57
CA GLU A 299 -10.73 -12.69 -2.83
C GLU A 299 -12.09 -13.32 -2.59
N VAL A 300 -13.13 -12.72 -3.17
CA VAL A 300 -14.51 -13.17 -3.08
C VAL A 300 -15.06 -13.41 -4.48
N HIS A 301 -15.74 -14.53 -4.68
CA HIS A 301 -16.44 -14.83 -5.92
C HIS A 301 -17.83 -15.40 -5.62
N TYR A 302 -18.83 -15.10 -6.46
CA TYR A 302 -20.19 -15.63 -6.24
C TYR A 302 -20.28 -17.13 -6.59
N ASP A 303 -19.37 -17.64 -7.41
CA ASP A 303 -19.21 -19.06 -7.75
C ASP A 303 -17.71 -19.43 -7.81
N PRO A 304 -17.04 -19.62 -6.66
CA PRO A 304 -15.58 -19.72 -6.60
C PRO A 304 -14.98 -20.83 -7.46
N ASP A 305 -15.66 -21.97 -7.58
CA ASP A 305 -15.15 -23.13 -8.33
C ASP A 305 -15.16 -22.91 -9.84
N ARG A 306 -15.92 -21.92 -10.34
CA ARG A 306 -15.97 -21.52 -11.75
C ARG A 306 -15.20 -20.24 -12.08
N SER A 307 -14.48 -19.66 -11.12
CA SER A 307 -13.72 -18.44 -11.40
C SER A 307 -12.60 -18.68 -12.41
N TYR A 308 -12.38 -17.72 -13.32
CA TYR A 308 -11.39 -17.77 -14.39
C TYR A 308 -9.93 -17.71 -13.88
N SER A 309 -9.76 -17.36 -12.61
CA SER A 309 -8.48 -17.26 -11.95
C SER A 309 -8.63 -17.52 -10.46
N ASP A 310 -7.64 -18.20 -9.86
CA ASP A 310 -7.50 -18.26 -8.39
C ASP A 310 -8.71 -18.87 -7.65
N ALA A 311 -9.44 -19.76 -8.33
CA ALA A 311 -10.56 -20.53 -7.78
C ALA A 311 -10.22 -21.21 -6.43
N GLN A 312 -8.98 -21.68 -6.25
CA GLN A 312 -8.53 -22.39 -5.05
C GLN A 312 -8.56 -21.56 -3.76
N GLN A 313 -8.45 -20.23 -3.85
CA GLN A 313 -8.42 -19.35 -2.68
C GLN A 313 -9.59 -18.39 -2.56
N ALA A 314 -10.33 -18.16 -3.65
CA ALA A 314 -11.53 -17.33 -3.60
C ALA A 314 -12.56 -17.96 -2.67
N ILE A 315 -13.10 -17.19 -1.73
CA ILE A 315 -14.20 -17.62 -0.86
C ILE A 315 -15.55 -17.18 -1.47
N SER A 316 -16.63 -17.86 -1.08
CA SER A 316 -17.97 -17.46 -1.53
C SER A 316 -18.43 -16.18 -0.84
N CYS A 317 -19.46 -15.54 -1.40
CA CYS A 317 -20.14 -14.40 -0.78
C CYS A 317 -20.63 -14.72 0.64
N GLU A 318 -21.17 -15.92 0.85
CA GLU A 318 -21.68 -16.41 2.14
C GLU A 318 -20.54 -16.60 3.14
N ALA A 319 -19.46 -17.25 2.72
CA ALA A 319 -18.29 -17.44 3.58
C ALA A 319 -17.63 -16.09 3.98
N PHE A 320 -17.63 -15.11 3.07
CA PHE A 320 -17.19 -13.75 3.40
C PHE A 320 -18.12 -13.10 4.44
N ALA A 321 -19.44 -13.19 4.25
CA ALA A 321 -20.42 -12.66 5.20
C ALA A 321 -20.32 -13.31 6.59
N GLU A 322 -20.02 -14.61 6.67
CA GLU A 322 -19.80 -15.32 7.94
C GLU A 322 -18.47 -14.97 8.63
N MET A 323 -17.47 -14.56 7.85
CA MET A 323 -16.15 -14.16 8.36
C MET A 323 -16.19 -12.77 8.98
N MET A 324 -16.92 -11.83 8.37
CA MET A 324 -16.90 -10.42 8.74
C MET A 324 -17.19 -10.12 10.23
N PRO A 325 -18.22 -10.70 10.87
CA PRO A 325 -18.51 -10.46 12.29
C PRO A 325 -17.46 -10.97 13.28
N LYS A 326 -16.47 -11.74 12.81
CA LYS A 326 -15.40 -12.32 13.66
C LYS A 326 -14.08 -11.56 13.53
N LEU A 327 -14.04 -10.47 12.76
CA LEU A 327 -12.88 -9.59 12.63
C LEU A 327 -12.87 -8.46 13.68
N GLU A 328 -13.99 -8.27 14.39
CA GLU A 328 -14.17 -7.35 15.52
C GLU A 328 -14.00 -8.08 16.86
#